data_AF-A0A8C2FHU9-F1
#
_entry.id   AF-A0A8C2FHU9-F1
#
_cell.length_a   1.000
_cell.length_b   1.000
_cell.length_c   1.000
_cell.angle_alpha   90.00
_cell.angle_beta   90.00
_cell.angle_gamma   90.00
#
_symmetry.space_group_name_H-M   'P 1'
#
loop_
_entity.id
_entity.type
_entity.pdbx_description
1 polymer ?
#
loop_
_entity_poly.entity_id
_entity_poly.type
_entity_poly.pdbx_seq_one_letter_code
_entity_poly.pdbx_strand_id
1 'polypeptide(L)' 'MEHQLFCCEVDTIRRAYQDSNLLNDRVLQTMLKAEENYLPSPNYFKCVQKEIAPKMRKIVATWMLEV' A
#
# COMPACT_ATOMS: atom_id res chain seq x y z
N MET A 1 -11.50 -25.11 -15.58
CA MET A 1 -11.32 -24.19 -14.43
C MET A 1 -12.12 -24.77 -13.29
N GLU A 2 -11.45 -25.51 -12.40
CA GLU A 2 -12.11 -26.08 -11.23
C GLU A 2 -12.31 -24.99 -10.18
N HIS A 3 -13.55 -24.85 -9.69
CA HIS A 3 -13.89 -23.94 -8.61
C HIS A 3 -13.41 -24.54 -7.29
N GLN A 4 -12.23 -24.13 -6.83
CA GLN A 4 -11.71 -24.53 -5.52
C GLN A 4 -12.48 -23.78 -4.43
N LEU A 5 -13.30 -24.50 -3.67
CA LEU A 5 -13.96 -23.96 -2.47
C LEU A 5 -12.88 -23.74 -1.41
N PHE A 6 -12.57 -22.48 -1.09
CA PHE A 6 -11.66 -22.11 -0.01
C PHE A 6 -12.36 -22.34 1.33
N CYS A 7 -12.39 -23.59 1.79
CA CYS A 7 -12.65 -23.89 3.20
C CYS A 7 -11.58 -23.18 4.04
N CYS A 8 -12.03 -22.49 5.08
CA CYS A 8 -11.28 -21.52 5.90
C CYS A 8 -10.10 -22.09 6.71
N GLU A 9 -9.46 -23.17 6.27
CA GLU A 9 -8.34 -23.86 6.94
C GLU A 9 -6.97 -23.38 6.44
N VAL A 10 -6.86 -22.15 5.93
CA VAL A 10 -5.61 -21.59 5.39
C VAL A 10 -5.03 -20.55 6.36
N ASP A 11 -3.70 -20.38 6.32
CA ASP A 11 -2.89 -19.41 7.07
C ASP A 11 -3.65 -18.14 7.50
N THR A 12 -3.36 -17.64 8.70
CA THR A 12 -3.97 -16.41 9.26
C THR A 12 -3.84 -15.20 8.33
N ILE A 13 -2.86 -15.23 7.42
CA ILE A 13 -2.66 -14.22 6.38
C ILE A 13 -3.14 -14.76 5.04
N ARG A 14 -4.22 -14.17 4.53
CA ARG A 14 -4.69 -14.43 3.17
C ARG A 14 -3.69 -13.86 2.16
N ARG A 15 -2.98 -14.74 1.46
CA ARG A 15 -2.09 -14.37 0.37
C ARG A 15 -2.81 -14.57 -0.96
N ALA A 16 -2.63 -13.63 -1.88
CA ALA A 16 -3.02 -13.83 -3.27
C ALA A 16 -2.18 -14.96 -3.89
N TYR A 17 -2.73 -15.65 -4.89
CA TYR A 17 -1.95 -16.62 -5.68
C TYR A 17 -0.86 -15.90 -6.47
N GLN A 18 0.20 -16.63 -6.80
CA GLN A 18 1.26 -16.13 -7.65
C GLN A 18 0.76 -16.01 -9.09
N ASP A 19 0.60 -14.78 -9.58
CA ASP A 19 0.24 -14.50 -10.97
C ASP A 19 1.51 -14.35 -11.82
N SER A 20 1.72 -15.27 -12.75
CA SER A 20 2.88 -15.24 -13.66
C SER A 20 2.92 -14.00 -14.55
N ASN A 21 1.78 -13.32 -14.77
CA ASN A 21 1.74 -12.04 -15.50
C ASN A 21 2.26 -10.87 -14.64
N LEU A 22 2.20 -10.99 -13.31
CA LEU A 22 2.71 -9.99 -12.37
C LEU A 22 4.16 -10.25 -11.97
N LEU A 23 4.58 -11.52 -11.92
CA LEU A 23 5.93 -11.94 -11.52
C LEU A 23 6.94 -11.83 -12.67
N ASN A 24 7.16 -10.61 -13.18
CA ASN A 24 8.20 -10.31 -14.15
C ASN A 24 8.85 -8.95 -13.90
N ASP A 25 10.08 -8.78 -14.40
CA ASP A 25 10.86 -7.56 -14.21
C ASP A 25 10.18 -6.32 -14.78
N ARG A 26 9.41 -6.47 -15.87
CA ARG A 26 8.70 -5.35 -16.49
C ARG A 26 7.71 -4.72 -15.51
N VAL A 27 6.93 -5.53 -14.79
CA VAL A 27 5.96 -5.06 -13.80
C VAL A 27 6.68 -4.32 -12.67
N LEU A 28 7.78 -4.88 -12.15
CA LEU A 28 8.58 -4.21 -11.11
C LEU A 28 9.07 -2.84 -11.59
N GLN A 29 9.65 -2.75 -12.78
CA GLN A 29 10.13 -1.50 -13.35
C GLN A 29 9.00 -0.47 -13.57
N THR A 30 7.82 -0.94 -13.97
CA THR A 30 6.63 -0.08 -14.06
C THR A 30 6.19 0.44 -12.70
N MET A 31 6.21 -0.40 -11.66
CA MET A 31 5.84 0.02 -10.30
C MET A 31 6.83 1.03 -9.72
N LEU A 32 8.14 0.84 -9.93
CA LEU A 32 9.16 1.81 -9.52
C LEU A 32 8.98 3.16 -10.19
N LYS A 33 8.70 3.18 -11.50
CA LYS A 33 8.40 4.43 -12.23
C LYS A 33 7.11 5.10 -11.73
N ALA A 34 6.11 4.31 -11.36
CA ALA A 34 4.88 4.84 -10.80
C ALA A 34 5.14 5.48 -9.44
N GLU A 35 5.91 4.82 -8.56
CA GLU A 35 6.23 5.31 -7.21
C GLU A 35 6.75 6.75 -7.22
N GLU A 36 7.67 7.08 -8.13
CA GLU A 36 8.23 8.43 -8.29
C GLU A 36 7.15 9.52 -8.44
N ASN A 37 6.00 9.18 -9.05
CA ASN A 37 4.91 10.12 -9.31
C ASN A 37 3.90 10.24 -8.15
N TYR A 38 3.90 9.28 -7.21
CA TYR A 38 2.93 9.23 -6.11
C TYR A 38 3.53 9.58 -4.75
N LEU A 39 4.83 9.89 -4.68
CA LEU A 39 5.46 10.33 -3.45
C LEU A 39 5.08 11.78 -3.10
N PRO A 40 4.61 12.06 -1.87
CA PRO A 40 4.37 13.42 -1.43
C PRO A 40 5.69 14.19 -1.24
N SER A 41 5.68 15.50 -1.48
CA SER A 41 6.84 16.36 -1.22
C SER A 41 7.28 16.27 0.25
N PRO A 42 8.57 16.03 0.56
CA PRO A 42 9.04 15.91 1.96
C PRO A 42 8.76 17.13 2.83
N ASN A 43 8.72 18.31 2.20
CA ASN A 43 8.56 19.61 2.89
C ASN A 43 7.11 20.12 2.91
N TYR A 44 6.12 19.27 2.60
CA TYR A 44 4.72 19.71 2.50
C TYR A 44 4.15 20.28 3.81
N PHE A 45 4.66 19.84 4.96
CA PHE A 45 4.33 20.43 6.27
C PHE A 45 4.82 21.86 6.46
N LYS A 46 5.86 22.26 5.75
CA LYS A 46 6.41 23.63 5.81
C LYS A 46 5.78 24.52 4.75
N CYS A 47 5.58 23.98 3.55
CA CYS A 47 5.22 24.80 2.38
C CYS A 47 3.71 24.83 2.08
N VAL A 48 2.95 23.83 2.52
CA VAL A 48 1.53 23.66 2.13
C VAL A 48 0.61 23.59 3.35
N GLN A 49 0.91 22.72 4.31
CA GLN A 49 0.07 22.49 5.49
C GLN A 49 0.38 23.51 6.59
N LYS A 50 -0.53 24.47 6.82
CA LYS A 50 -0.32 25.56 7.80
C LYS A 50 -0.74 25.20 9.22
N GLU A 51 -1.75 24.34 9.36
CA GLU A 51 -2.39 24.05 10.65
C GLU A 51 -2.06 22.66 11.17
N ILE A 52 -1.79 21.71 10.26
CA ILE A 52 -1.53 20.32 10.61
C ILE A 52 -0.03 20.13 10.91
N ALA A 53 0.26 19.68 12.11
CA ALA A 53 1.61 19.27 12.52
C ALA A 53 1.84 17.76 12.28
N PRO A 54 3.11 17.31 12.13
CA PRO A 54 3.44 15.88 11.99
C PRO A 54 2.84 14.98 13.07
N LYS A 55 2.78 15.46 14.32
CA LYS A 55 2.13 14.75 15.44
C LYS A 55 0.64 14.49 15.21
N MET A 56 -0.07 15.41 14.55
CA MET A 56 -1.51 15.27 14.25
C MET A 56 -1.73 14.24 13.15
N ARG A 57 -0.87 14.23 12.11
CA ARG A 57 -0.89 13.15 11.09
C ARG A 57 -0.67 11.78 11.71
N LYS A 58 0.21 11.66 12.71
CA LYS A 58 0.45 10.39 13.41
C LYS A 58 -0.83 9.87 14.09
N ILE A 59 -1.57 10.73 14.79
CA ILE A 59 -2.82 10.35 15.46
C ILE A 59 -3.82 9.76 14.46
N VAL A 60 -4.05 10.46 13.35
CA VAL A 60 -5.01 10.01 12.32
C VAL A 60 -4.52 8.72 11.66
N ALA A 61 -3.23 8.60 11.36
CA ALA A 61 -2.67 7.38 10.75
C ALA A 61 -2.77 6.16 11.68
N THR A 62 -2.55 6.35 12.98
CA THR A 62 -2.76 5.28 13.99
C THR A 62 -4.22 4.89 14.07
N TRP A 63 -5.13 5.86 14.10
CA TRP A 63 -6.56 5.58 14.08
C TRP A 63 -6.99 4.79 12.82
N MET A 64 -6.51 5.18 11.64
CA MET A 64 -6.78 4.45 10.39
C MET A 64 -6.22 3.01 10.37
N LEU A 65 -5.19 2.73 11.17
CA LEU A 65 -4.63 1.38 11.30
C LEU A 65 -5.43 0.52 12.30
N GLU A 66 -6.01 1.15 13.32
CA GLU A 66 -6.80 0.48 14.37
C GLU A 66 -8.25 0.20 13.96
N VAL A 67 -8.81 1.00 13.04
CA VAL A 67 -10.13 0.80 12.42
C VAL A 67 -10.16 -0.50 11.62
#